data_AF-A0A917JY08-F1
#
_entry.id   AF-A0A917JY08-F1
#
_cell.length_a   1.000
_cell.length_b   1.000
_cell.length_c   1.000
_cell.angle_alpha   90.00
_cell.angle_beta   90.00
_cell.angle_gamma   90.00
#
_symmetry.space_group_name_H-M   'P 1'
#
loop_
_entity.id
_entity.type
_entity.pdbx_description
1 polymer ?
#
loop_
_entity_poly.entity_id
_entity_poly.type
_entity_poly.pdbx_seq_one_letter_code
_entity_poly.pdbx_strand_id
1 'polypeptide(L)'
;MLSPRVINANLETLLQRGGELSPLAKELIRKVNLKMAAEDCPLASQSEKVLGLFFKRITELQVAPDLDIATGVIVDEINQALLKETKLIQRQHQQQGHYSQLGIHRRSLRDQMQDHDITRFMPQSEGNIDVLAPVNRMSPISPVVEGLKQALANPAIEHIFMAIGPGHWRGFYLSKPKEIGKNFSLELFDPYGPIGARAIKPFADQMLTACGLQPSQVTVQFSGPLIPQTDGYACGDFTCAYSHKKKNQLGNFGHYNASLVQVLDEQGNKGNQLRKTFQSLSSQLEAQQPIADFFHPVSEALSEKQQLKELESIFSQQEKKVYKSTLKFFAKQSKSIPYKLELATLLSQRDDILAKANAALSKEEVGQTLTDEELAAKLQADEFQSAGFKR
;
A
#
# COMPACT_ATOMS: atom_id res chain seq x y z
N MET A 1 9.78 22.08 -0.48
CA MET A 1 8.85 23.12 -0.98
C MET A 1 8.44 22.78 -2.41
N LEU A 2 7.13 22.86 -2.72
CA LEU A 2 6.61 22.49 -4.04
C LEU A 2 7.16 23.41 -5.14
N SER A 3 7.31 22.87 -6.36
CA SER A 3 7.74 23.68 -7.52
C SER A 3 6.67 24.72 -7.91
N PRO A 4 7.04 25.89 -8.47
CA PRO A 4 6.09 26.92 -8.89
C PRO A 4 5.01 26.40 -9.85
N ARG A 5 5.39 25.46 -10.74
CA ARG A 5 4.45 24.81 -11.66
C ARG A 5 3.37 24.02 -10.91
N VAL A 6 3.77 23.28 -9.87
CA VAL A 6 2.84 22.51 -9.04
C VAL A 6 1.97 23.44 -8.21
N ILE A 7 2.54 24.50 -7.62
CA ILE A 7 1.79 25.51 -6.85
C ILE A 7 0.67 26.14 -7.68
N ASN A 8 0.97 26.52 -8.92
CA ASN A 8 0.01 27.16 -9.81
C ASN A 8 -1.09 26.19 -10.28
N ALA A 9 -0.72 24.97 -10.68
CA ALA A 9 -1.70 23.95 -11.05
C ALA A 9 -2.64 23.58 -9.89
N ASN A 10 -2.09 23.53 -8.67
CA ASN A 10 -2.86 23.31 -7.46
C ASN A 10 -3.86 24.44 -7.21
N LEU A 11 -3.40 25.69 -7.31
CA LEU A 11 -4.25 26.88 -7.17
C LEU A 11 -5.37 26.90 -8.21
N GLU A 12 -5.08 26.65 -9.49
CA GLU A 12 -6.09 26.61 -10.55
C GLU A 12 -7.16 25.56 -10.25
N THR A 13 -6.75 24.38 -9.78
CA THR A 13 -7.67 23.30 -9.42
C THR A 13 -8.58 23.69 -8.26
N LEU A 14 -8.04 24.34 -7.21
CA LEU A 14 -8.83 24.80 -6.07
C LEU A 14 -9.83 25.90 -6.48
N LEU A 15 -9.41 26.83 -7.32
CA LEU A 15 -10.27 27.91 -7.82
C LEU A 15 -11.40 27.38 -8.70
N GLN A 16 -11.13 26.38 -9.54
CA GLN A 16 -12.16 25.71 -10.35
C GLN A 16 -13.16 24.93 -9.47
N ARG A 17 -12.66 24.20 -8.47
CA ARG A 17 -13.51 23.42 -7.54
C ARG A 17 -14.40 24.30 -6.67
N GLY A 18 -13.96 25.50 -6.32
CA GLY A 18 -14.73 26.41 -5.47
C GLY A 18 -15.94 27.09 -6.14
N GLY A 19 -16.12 26.95 -7.46
CA GLY A 19 -17.27 27.51 -8.17
C GLY A 19 -17.30 29.05 -8.13
N GLU A 20 -18.47 29.63 -7.82
CA GLU A 20 -18.65 31.08 -7.70
C GLU A 20 -18.05 31.62 -6.40
N LEU A 21 -16.77 31.99 -6.47
CA LEU A 21 -16.00 32.54 -5.35
C LEU A 21 -15.94 34.07 -5.38
N SER A 22 -16.13 34.70 -4.22
CA SER A 22 -15.89 36.14 -4.03
C SER A 22 -14.40 36.50 -4.22
N PRO A 23 -14.05 37.76 -4.53
CA PRO A 23 -12.64 38.18 -4.63
C PRO A 23 -11.84 37.89 -3.36
N LEU A 24 -12.45 38.08 -2.18
CA LEU A 24 -11.83 37.80 -0.89
C LEU A 24 -11.62 36.30 -0.67
N ALA A 25 -12.58 35.46 -1.06
CA ALA A 25 -12.42 34.01 -1.00
C ALA A 25 -11.29 33.52 -1.92
N LYS A 26 -11.17 34.06 -3.13
CA LYS A 26 -10.08 33.74 -4.06
C LYS A 26 -8.71 34.10 -3.49
N GLU A 27 -8.60 35.25 -2.84
CA GLU A 27 -7.36 35.69 -2.21
C GLU A 27 -7.00 34.83 -0.99
N LEU A 28 -7.98 34.46 -0.18
CA LEU A 28 -7.78 33.55 0.95
C LEU A 28 -7.34 32.15 0.49
N ILE A 29 -7.94 31.61 -0.58
CA ILE A 29 -7.51 30.35 -1.21
C ILE A 29 -6.06 30.44 -1.66
N ARG A 30 -5.66 31.55 -2.31
CA ARG A 30 -4.28 31.76 -2.78
C ARG A 30 -3.29 31.76 -1.62
N LYS A 31 -3.59 32.48 -0.54
CA LYS A 31 -2.73 32.55 0.65
C LYS A 31 -2.58 31.20 1.35
N VAL A 32 -3.68 30.46 1.52
CA VAL A 32 -3.63 29.12 2.11
C VAL A 32 -2.83 28.16 1.22
N ASN A 33 -3.05 28.16 -0.10
CA ASN A 33 -2.29 27.31 -1.03
C ASN A 33 -0.77 27.59 -0.96
N LEU A 34 -0.37 28.85 -0.87
CA LEU A 34 1.05 29.22 -0.71
C LEU A 34 1.64 28.70 0.61
N LYS A 35 0.91 28.82 1.73
CA LYS A 35 1.37 28.29 3.02
C LYS A 35 1.49 26.76 3.01
N MET A 36 0.47 26.06 2.51
CA MET A 36 0.52 24.59 2.40
C MET A 36 1.64 24.12 1.47
N ALA A 37 1.89 24.84 0.37
CA ALA A 37 2.98 24.51 -0.55
C ALA A 37 4.38 24.69 0.06
N ALA A 38 4.54 25.61 1.01
CA ALA A 38 5.78 25.77 1.77
C ALA A 38 6.08 24.54 2.62
N GLU A 39 5.04 23.84 3.07
CA GLU A 39 5.09 22.58 3.83
C GLU A 39 5.01 21.33 2.92
N ASP A 40 5.30 21.47 1.62
CA ASP A 40 5.25 20.36 0.64
C ASP A 40 3.88 19.68 0.50
N CYS A 41 2.79 20.37 0.85
CA CYS A 41 1.44 19.83 0.79
C CYS A 41 0.69 20.33 -0.47
N PRO A 42 0.44 19.47 -1.47
CA PRO A 42 -0.40 19.81 -2.60
C PRO A 42 -1.88 19.75 -2.19
N LEU A 43 -2.45 20.88 -1.75
CA LEU A 43 -3.77 20.94 -1.12
C LEU A 43 -4.92 20.38 -2.00
N ALA A 44 -4.92 20.66 -3.31
CA ALA A 44 -5.92 20.18 -4.26
C ALA A 44 -5.96 18.65 -4.42
N SER A 45 -4.92 17.94 -4.00
CA SER A 45 -4.79 16.49 -4.09
C SER A 45 -5.17 15.79 -2.77
N GLN A 46 -5.58 16.55 -1.75
CA GLN A 46 -5.98 15.98 -0.46
C GLN A 46 -7.38 15.36 -0.52
N SER A 47 -7.75 14.63 0.53
CA SER A 47 -9.04 13.95 0.61
C SER A 47 -10.22 14.92 0.50
N GLU A 48 -11.37 14.43 0.01
CA GLU A 48 -12.60 15.23 -0.06
C GLU A 48 -13.04 15.77 1.32
N LYS A 49 -12.66 15.10 2.40
CA LYS A 49 -12.94 15.55 3.77
C LYS A 49 -12.10 16.77 4.13
N VAL A 50 -10.81 16.76 3.81
CA VAL A 50 -9.91 17.90 4.01
C VAL A 50 -10.30 19.07 3.11
N LEU A 51 -10.62 18.78 1.84
CA LEU A 51 -11.09 19.79 0.89
C LEU A 51 -12.44 20.39 1.31
N GLY A 52 -13.36 19.56 1.81
CA GLY A 52 -14.65 20.03 2.35
C GLY A 52 -14.48 20.95 3.56
N LEU A 53 -13.58 20.61 4.49
CA LEU A 53 -13.21 21.49 5.60
C LEU A 53 -12.63 22.82 5.10
N PHE A 54 -11.69 22.75 4.16
CA PHE A 54 -11.07 23.92 3.55
C PHE A 54 -12.11 24.88 2.97
N PHE A 55 -12.97 24.42 2.06
CA PHE A 55 -13.97 25.29 1.41
C PHE A 55 -15.02 25.81 2.39
N LYS A 56 -15.38 25.02 3.41
CA LYS A 56 -16.24 25.48 4.50
C LYS A 56 -15.60 26.68 5.21
N ARG A 57 -14.32 26.57 5.60
CA ARG A 57 -13.63 27.66 6.30
C ARG A 57 -13.36 28.87 5.43
N ILE A 58 -13.06 28.69 4.15
CA ILE A 58 -13.00 29.80 3.18
C ILE A 58 -14.32 30.58 3.20
N THR A 59 -15.46 29.88 3.18
CA THR A 59 -16.78 30.53 3.18
C THR A 59 -17.07 31.29 4.47
N GLU A 60 -16.67 30.73 5.63
CA GLU A 60 -16.90 31.33 6.94
C GLU A 60 -15.96 32.50 7.25
N LEU A 61 -14.71 32.44 6.78
CA LEU A 61 -13.65 33.38 7.16
C LEU A 61 -13.30 34.40 6.04
N GLN A 62 -13.95 34.34 4.88
CA GLN A 62 -13.76 35.35 3.82
C GLN A 62 -14.15 36.78 4.24
N VAL A 63 -14.93 36.93 5.31
CA VAL A 63 -15.35 38.23 5.87
C VAL A 63 -14.47 38.67 7.05
N ALA A 64 -13.41 37.93 7.38
CA ALA A 64 -12.54 38.25 8.49
C ALA A 64 -11.83 39.61 8.28
N PRO A 65 -11.69 40.44 9.34
CA PRO A 65 -10.99 41.72 9.23
C PRO A 65 -9.51 41.58 8.85
N ASP A 66 -8.90 40.44 9.22
CA ASP A 66 -7.51 40.11 8.94
C ASP A 66 -7.41 38.77 8.21
N LEU A 67 -7.04 38.84 6.95
CA LEU A 67 -6.87 37.68 6.06
C LEU A 67 -5.67 36.80 6.46
N ASP A 68 -4.63 37.35 7.08
CA ASP A 68 -3.46 36.57 7.49
C ASP A 68 -3.76 35.72 8.73
N ILE A 69 -4.53 36.28 9.67
CA ILE A 69 -5.07 35.51 10.81
C ILE A 69 -6.01 34.42 10.29
N ALA A 70 -6.95 34.76 9.40
CA ALA A 70 -7.85 33.78 8.80
C ALA A 70 -7.09 32.66 8.06
N THR A 71 -6.04 33.02 7.31
CA THR A 71 -5.15 32.05 6.64
C THR A 71 -4.49 31.13 7.65
N GLY A 72 -3.94 31.66 8.75
CA GLY A 72 -3.31 30.87 9.81
C GLY A 72 -4.26 29.85 10.42
N VAL A 73 -5.47 30.28 10.79
CA VAL A 73 -6.50 29.40 11.36
C VAL A 73 -6.86 28.27 10.39
N ILE A 74 -7.04 28.58 9.11
CA ILE A 74 -7.38 27.56 8.09
C ILE A 74 -6.26 26.53 7.93
N VAL A 75 -5.00 26.99 7.87
CA VAL A 75 -3.83 26.11 7.75
C VAL A 75 -3.70 25.20 8.96
N ASP A 76 -3.83 25.74 10.17
CA ASP A 76 -3.75 24.95 11.41
C ASP A 76 -4.82 23.85 11.46
N GLU A 77 -6.06 24.17 11.06
CA GLU A 77 -7.14 23.20 11.02
C GLU A 77 -6.95 22.13 9.94
N ILE A 78 -6.44 22.51 8.76
CA ILE A 78 -6.06 21.55 7.71
C ILE A 78 -4.97 20.62 8.25
N ASN A 79 -3.93 21.15 8.86
CA ASN A 79 -2.82 20.35 9.40
C ASN A 79 -3.31 19.38 10.49
N GLN A 80 -4.24 19.79 11.34
CA GLN A 80 -4.86 18.88 12.30
C GLN A 80 -5.73 17.80 11.62
N ALA A 81 -6.45 18.15 10.56
CA ALA A 81 -7.25 17.19 9.80
C ALA A 81 -6.36 16.16 9.10
N LEU A 82 -5.28 16.61 8.46
CA LEU A 82 -4.26 15.76 7.85
C LEU A 82 -3.63 14.84 8.90
N LEU A 83 -3.22 15.36 10.06
CA LEU A 83 -2.67 14.54 11.14
C LEU A 83 -3.65 13.47 11.65
N LYS A 84 -4.95 13.79 11.73
CA LYS A 84 -6.00 12.82 12.08
C LYS A 84 -6.16 11.76 11.01
N GLU A 85 -6.13 12.13 9.73
CA GLU A 85 -6.17 11.17 8.61
C GLU A 85 -4.93 10.29 8.57
N THR A 86 -3.73 10.85 8.72
CA THR A 86 -2.49 10.09 8.86
C THR A 86 -2.58 9.09 10.00
N LYS A 87 -3.06 9.50 11.19
CA LYS A 87 -3.26 8.57 12.32
C LYS A 87 -4.32 7.51 12.04
N LEU A 88 -5.38 7.85 11.33
CA LEU A 88 -6.41 6.88 10.93
C LEU A 88 -5.85 5.87 9.92
N ILE A 89 -5.14 6.35 8.90
CA ILE A 89 -4.47 5.53 7.89
C ILE A 89 -3.41 4.64 8.55
N GLN A 90 -2.58 5.19 9.44
CA GLN A 90 -1.62 4.42 10.24
C GLN A 90 -2.33 3.38 11.11
N ARG A 91 -3.45 3.70 11.76
CA ARG A 91 -4.25 2.73 12.53
C ARG A 91 -4.86 1.66 11.64
N GLN A 92 -5.38 2.03 10.47
CA GLN A 92 -5.91 1.07 9.49
C GLN A 92 -4.81 0.15 8.97
N HIS A 93 -3.61 0.68 8.71
CA HIS A 93 -2.45 -0.13 8.35
C HIS A 93 -1.99 -1.03 9.49
N GLN A 94 -1.94 -0.53 10.73
CA GLN A 94 -1.67 -1.34 11.93
C GLN A 94 -2.72 -2.43 12.15
N GLN A 95 -3.97 -2.17 11.77
CA GLN A 95 -5.04 -3.16 11.82
C GLN A 95 -4.90 -4.21 10.70
N GLN A 96 -4.24 -3.90 9.59
CA GLN A 96 -4.01 -4.79 8.44
C GLN A 96 -2.73 -5.65 8.57
N GLY A 97 -1.94 -5.45 9.63
CA GLY A 97 -0.69 -6.15 9.88
C GLY A 97 0.41 -5.21 10.37
N HIS A 98 1.60 -5.75 10.60
CA HIS A 98 2.76 -4.97 11.02
C HIS A 98 3.40 -4.28 9.81
N TYR A 99 3.42 -2.94 9.74
CA TYR A 99 4.14 -2.19 8.70
C TYR A 99 5.63 -2.12 9.05
N SER A 100 6.50 -2.49 8.11
CA SER A 100 7.95 -2.53 8.30
C SER A 100 8.65 -1.71 7.23
N GLN A 101 9.64 -0.92 7.60
CA GLN A 101 10.51 -0.24 6.62
C GLN A 101 11.66 -1.12 6.14
N LEU A 102 11.80 -2.33 6.70
CA LEU A 102 12.88 -3.24 6.35
C LEU A 102 12.56 -3.99 5.05
N GLY A 103 13.57 -4.14 4.19
CA GLY A 103 13.43 -5.03 3.04
C GLY A 103 13.10 -6.47 3.47
N ILE A 104 12.34 -7.20 2.64
CA ILE A 104 11.81 -8.54 2.98
C ILE A 104 12.87 -9.58 3.38
N HIS A 105 14.12 -9.41 2.98
CA HIS A 105 15.23 -10.27 3.40
C HIS A 105 15.67 -10.09 4.87
N ARG A 106 15.26 -8.99 5.51
CA ARG A 106 15.57 -8.69 6.92
C ARG A 106 14.41 -9.00 7.85
N ARG A 107 13.21 -9.27 7.31
CA ARG A 107 11.98 -9.58 8.06
C ARG A 107 11.81 -11.09 8.28
N SER A 108 10.81 -11.46 9.08
CA SER A 108 10.43 -12.87 9.29
C SER A 108 10.15 -13.54 7.95
N LEU A 109 10.48 -14.83 7.84
CA LEU A 109 10.21 -15.61 6.63
C LEU A 109 8.73 -15.64 6.26
N ARG A 110 7.83 -15.48 7.25
CA ARG A 110 6.38 -15.51 7.09
C ARG A 110 5.71 -14.14 7.15
N ASP A 111 6.48 -13.06 7.10
CA ASP A 111 5.90 -11.71 7.03
C ASP A 111 5.25 -11.48 5.65
N GLN A 112 4.24 -10.62 5.57
CA GLN A 112 3.57 -10.33 4.30
C GLN A 112 4.36 -9.27 3.51
N MET A 113 4.31 -9.34 2.17
CA MET A 113 4.73 -8.21 1.35
C MET A 113 3.77 -7.04 1.57
N GLN A 114 4.34 -5.84 1.65
CA GLN A 114 3.63 -4.57 1.81
C GLN A 114 3.78 -3.74 0.54
N ASP A 115 3.08 -2.61 0.44
CA ASP A 115 3.02 -1.79 -0.77
C ASP A 115 4.41 -1.43 -1.33
N HIS A 116 5.36 -1.12 -0.45
CA HIS A 116 6.75 -0.81 -0.85
C HIS A 116 7.50 -2.03 -1.40
N ASP A 117 7.20 -3.25 -0.92
CA ASP A 117 7.75 -4.48 -1.48
C ASP A 117 7.14 -4.76 -2.84
N ILE A 118 5.81 -4.64 -2.96
CA ILE A 118 5.09 -4.87 -4.21
C ILE A 118 5.60 -3.90 -5.27
N THR A 119 5.71 -2.60 -4.96
CA THR A 119 6.28 -1.59 -5.86
C THR A 119 7.70 -1.95 -6.32
N ARG A 120 8.52 -2.48 -5.40
CA ARG A 120 9.90 -2.87 -5.69
C ARG A 120 10.01 -4.13 -6.55
N PHE A 121 9.11 -5.10 -6.37
CA PHE A 121 9.24 -6.44 -6.97
C PHE A 121 8.34 -6.67 -8.18
N MET A 122 7.29 -5.87 -8.36
CA MET A 122 6.53 -5.86 -9.60
C MET A 122 7.44 -5.54 -10.80
N PRO A 123 7.16 -6.11 -11.98
CA PRO A 123 7.86 -5.69 -13.19
C PRO A 123 7.66 -4.19 -13.43
N GLN A 124 8.65 -3.54 -14.02
CA GLN A 124 8.57 -2.12 -14.37
C GLN A 124 7.76 -1.91 -15.66
N SER A 125 7.11 -0.75 -15.81
CA SER A 125 6.50 -0.32 -17.07
C SER A 125 7.54 -0.28 -18.19
N GLU A 126 7.24 -0.90 -19.32
CA GLU A 126 8.16 -0.98 -20.45
C GLU A 126 7.45 -1.39 -21.74
N GLY A 127 7.82 -0.73 -22.86
CA GLY A 127 7.24 -0.99 -24.16
C GLY A 127 5.73 -0.77 -24.16
N ASN A 128 4.98 -1.80 -24.54
CA ASN A 128 3.52 -1.78 -24.60
C ASN A 128 2.82 -2.17 -23.28
N ILE A 129 3.57 -2.32 -22.18
CA ILE A 129 3.04 -2.72 -20.87
C ILE A 129 3.24 -1.58 -19.88
N ASP A 130 2.15 -1.10 -19.29
CA ASP A 130 2.18 -0.18 -18.17
C ASP A 130 1.86 -0.92 -16.87
N VAL A 131 2.70 -0.77 -15.86
CA VAL A 131 2.54 -1.37 -14.53
C VAL A 131 2.27 -0.26 -13.54
N LEU A 132 1.02 -0.13 -13.10
CA LEU A 132 0.62 0.93 -12.17
C LEU A 132 1.00 0.58 -10.73
N ALA A 133 1.02 1.60 -9.88
CA ALA A 133 1.28 1.45 -8.46
C ALA A 133 0.29 0.48 -7.78
N PRO A 134 0.69 -0.17 -6.66
CA PRO A 134 -0.19 -1.06 -5.92
C PRO A 134 -1.49 -0.36 -5.49
N VAL A 135 -2.60 -1.10 -5.56
CA VAL A 135 -3.94 -0.59 -5.30
C VAL A 135 -4.46 -1.14 -3.99
N ASN A 136 -4.87 -0.24 -3.10
CA ASN A 136 -5.59 -0.60 -1.88
C ASN A 136 -7.09 -0.71 -2.15
N ARG A 137 -7.62 -1.94 -2.13
CA ARG A 137 -9.05 -2.25 -2.37
C ARG A 137 -10.00 -1.72 -1.29
N MET A 138 -9.46 -1.30 -0.15
CA MET A 138 -10.21 -0.70 0.97
C MET A 138 -10.25 0.83 0.89
N SER A 139 -9.44 1.45 0.02
CA SER A 139 -9.37 2.90 -0.17
C SER A 139 -10.33 3.37 -1.27
N PRO A 140 -10.68 4.67 -1.31
CA PRO A 140 -11.42 5.25 -2.42
C PRO A 140 -10.73 4.98 -3.76
N ILE A 141 -11.50 4.63 -4.80
CA ILE A 141 -10.95 4.26 -6.11
C ILE A 141 -10.41 5.45 -6.93
N SER A 142 -10.74 6.69 -6.56
CA SER A 142 -10.47 7.88 -7.39
C SER A 142 -9.01 8.03 -7.83
N PRO A 143 -7.99 7.88 -6.95
CA PRO A 143 -6.59 8.03 -7.37
C PRO A 143 -6.15 6.97 -8.39
N VAL A 144 -6.69 5.75 -8.28
CA VAL A 144 -6.37 4.63 -9.18
C VAL A 144 -7.02 4.83 -10.55
N VAL A 145 -8.24 5.37 -10.55
CA VAL A 145 -9.00 5.64 -11.78
C VAL A 145 -8.28 6.66 -12.67
N GLU A 146 -7.61 7.66 -12.10
CA GLU A 146 -6.84 8.63 -12.90
C GLU A 146 -5.67 7.98 -13.64
N GLY A 147 -4.85 7.18 -12.94
CA GLY A 147 -3.75 6.44 -13.56
C GLY A 147 -4.24 5.45 -14.62
N LEU A 148 -5.32 4.72 -14.34
CA LEU A 148 -5.92 3.79 -15.30
C LEU A 148 -6.47 4.51 -16.54
N LYS A 149 -7.12 5.67 -16.39
CA LYS A 149 -7.58 6.50 -17.52
C LYS A 149 -6.43 6.95 -18.40
N GLN A 150 -5.32 7.39 -17.82
CA GLN A 150 -4.12 7.80 -18.56
C GLN A 150 -3.53 6.63 -19.36
N ALA A 151 -3.38 5.46 -18.73
CA ALA A 151 -2.88 4.26 -19.39
C ALA A 151 -3.83 3.78 -20.51
N LEU A 152 -5.15 3.85 -20.29
CA LEU A 152 -6.16 3.52 -21.31
C LEU A 152 -6.12 4.48 -22.51
N ALA A 153 -5.92 5.78 -22.28
CA ALA A 153 -5.83 6.79 -23.32
C ALA A 153 -4.52 6.73 -24.14
N ASN A 154 -3.46 6.13 -23.58
CA ASN A 154 -2.17 6.05 -24.26
C ASN A 154 -2.17 4.96 -25.36
N PRO A 155 -2.04 5.33 -26.66
CA PRO A 155 -2.08 4.35 -27.76
C PRO A 155 -0.87 3.41 -27.80
N ALA A 156 0.25 3.77 -27.17
CA ALA A 156 1.44 2.92 -27.11
C ALA A 156 1.30 1.78 -26.10
N ILE A 157 0.38 1.91 -25.13
CA ILE A 157 0.14 0.91 -24.10
C ILE A 157 -0.96 -0.04 -24.56
N GLU A 158 -0.65 -1.32 -24.64
CA GLU A 158 -1.59 -2.40 -24.97
C GLU A 158 -2.04 -3.17 -23.72
N HIS A 159 -1.19 -3.23 -22.69
CA HIS A 159 -1.44 -4.01 -21.48
C HIS A 159 -1.22 -3.16 -20.23
N ILE A 160 -2.11 -3.31 -19.24
CA ILE A 160 -2.09 -2.54 -18.00
C ILE A 160 -2.15 -3.52 -16.83
N PHE A 161 -1.13 -3.47 -15.98
CA PHE A 161 -0.99 -4.35 -14.82
C PHE A 161 -1.20 -3.55 -13.53
N MET A 162 -1.88 -4.17 -12.56
CA MET A 162 -1.99 -3.64 -11.20
C MET A 162 -1.96 -4.78 -10.19
N ALA A 163 -1.27 -4.57 -9.07
CA ALA A 163 -1.41 -5.43 -7.90
C ALA A 163 -2.50 -4.86 -7.00
N ILE A 164 -3.50 -5.68 -6.65
CA ILE A 164 -4.63 -5.29 -5.79
C ILE A 164 -4.48 -5.99 -4.44
N GLY A 165 -4.36 -5.20 -3.37
CA GLY A 165 -4.26 -5.65 -1.99
C GLY A 165 -4.94 -4.65 -1.05
N PRO A 166 -4.43 -4.40 0.17
CA PRO A 166 -3.28 -5.04 0.82
C PRO A 166 -3.65 -6.43 1.38
N GLY A 167 -2.67 -7.12 1.98
CA GLY A 167 -2.86 -8.43 2.59
C GLY A 167 -2.88 -9.55 1.55
N HIS A 168 -4.08 -10.03 1.19
CA HIS A 168 -4.23 -11.01 0.12
C HIS A 168 -4.09 -10.36 -1.26
N TRP A 169 -2.84 -10.11 -1.65
CA TRP A 169 -2.45 -9.55 -2.94
C TRP A 169 -2.92 -10.40 -4.11
N ARG A 170 -3.47 -9.73 -5.11
CA ARG A 170 -4.01 -10.32 -6.34
C ARG A 170 -3.57 -9.53 -7.57
N GLY A 171 -3.61 -10.18 -8.72
CA GLY A 171 -3.24 -9.57 -9.99
C GLY A 171 -4.45 -9.08 -10.77
N PHE A 172 -4.32 -7.88 -11.35
CA PHE A 172 -5.21 -7.34 -12.36
C PHE A 172 -4.40 -7.12 -13.64
N TYR A 173 -4.79 -7.77 -14.73
CA TYR A 173 -4.11 -7.65 -16.03
C TYR A 173 -5.13 -7.36 -17.11
N LEU A 174 -5.16 -6.11 -17.58
CA LEU A 174 -6.07 -5.66 -18.63
C LEU A 174 -5.31 -5.57 -19.96
N SER A 175 -5.88 -6.12 -21.02
CA SER A 175 -5.37 -6.00 -22.39
C SER A 175 -6.39 -5.30 -23.26
N LYS A 176 -5.92 -4.29 -24.01
CA LYS A 176 -6.74 -3.57 -25.00
C LYS A 176 -7.08 -4.50 -26.18
N PRO A 177 -8.24 -4.30 -26.83
CA PRO A 177 -8.56 -5.04 -28.04
C PRO A 177 -7.57 -4.70 -29.16
N LYS A 178 -7.05 -5.73 -29.84
CA LYS A 178 -6.18 -5.56 -31.03
C LYS A 178 -6.94 -5.10 -32.28
N GLU A 179 -8.25 -5.35 -32.32
CA GLU A 179 -9.12 -5.02 -33.44
C GLU A 179 -10.26 -4.11 -32.96
N ILE A 180 -10.64 -3.15 -33.79
CA ILE A 180 -11.79 -2.28 -33.52
C ILE A 180 -13.05 -3.12 -33.36
N GLY A 181 -13.83 -2.86 -32.31
CA GLY A 181 -15.07 -3.56 -32.02
C GLY A 181 -14.90 -4.88 -31.26
N LYS A 182 -13.67 -5.26 -30.86
CA LYS A 182 -13.45 -6.36 -29.90
C LYS A 182 -13.48 -5.86 -28.46
N ASN A 183 -13.72 -6.80 -27.55
CA ASN A 183 -13.71 -6.54 -26.11
C ASN A 183 -12.28 -6.47 -25.56
N PHE A 184 -12.12 -5.68 -24.51
CA PHE A 184 -10.97 -5.77 -23.62
C PHE A 184 -10.91 -7.16 -22.98
N SER A 185 -9.71 -7.68 -22.76
CA SER A 185 -9.52 -8.90 -21.98
C SER A 185 -9.00 -8.53 -20.59
N LEU A 186 -9.74 -8.92 -19.55
CA LEU A 186 -9.34 -8.73 -18.16
C LEU A 186 -9.03 -10.09 -17.54
N GLU A 187 -7.81 -10.30 -17.11
CA GLU A 187 -7.43 -11.43 -16.26
C GLU A 187 -7.33 -10.99 -14.80
N LEU A 188 -8.09 -11.66 -13.94
CA LEU A 188 -8.02 -11.51 -12.49
C LEU A 188 -7.35 -12.76 -11.91
N PHE A 189 -6.21 -12.56 -11.26
CA PHE A 189 -5.38 -13.62 -10.70
C PHE A 189 -5.46 -13.65 -9.18
N ASP A 190 -5.58 -14.84 -8.61
CA ASP A 190 -5.48 -15.05 -7.17
C ASP A 190 -4.45 -16.17 -6.87
N PRO A 191 -3.48 -15.92 -5.96
CA PRO A 191 -2.51 -16.91 -5.50
C PRO A 191 -3.10 -18.24 -5.01
N TYR A 192 -4.33 -18.23 -4.48
CA TYR A 192 -5.02 -19.42 -3.98
C TYR A 192 -5.75 -20.19 -5.09
N GLY A 193 -5.87 -19.61 -6.28
CA GLY A 193 -6.55 -20.22 -7.42
C GLY A 193 -7.68 -19.37 -8.00
N PRO A 194 -8.18 -19.74 -9.19
CA PRO A 194 -9.13 -18.94 -9.97
C PRO A 194 -10.46 -18.67 -9.26
N ILE A 195 -10.88 -19.51 -8.31
CA ILE A 195 -12.12 -19.27 -7.54
C ILE A 195 -11.96 -18.02 -6.66
N GLY A 196 -10.81 -17.85 -6.01
CA GLY A 196 -10.54 -16.72 -5.11
C GLY A 196 -10.47 -15.38 -5.85
N ALA A 197 -10.06 -15.38 -7.12
CA ALA A 197 -9.94 -14.17 -7.95
C ALA A 197 -11.30 -13.47 -8.17
N ARG A 198 -12.41 -14.18 -7.98
CA ARG A 198 -13.76 -13.57 -8.03
C ARG A 198 -13.96 -12.50 -6.97
N ALA A 199 -13.23 -12.57 -5.85
CA ALA A 199 -13.34 -11.62 -4.74
C ALA A 199 -12.99 -10.17 -5.14
N ILE A 200 -12.14 -9.98 -6.16
CA ILE A 200 -11.78 -8.64 -6.66
C ILE A 200 -12.55 -8.21 -7.90
N LYS A 201 -13.45 -9.07 -8.43
CA LYS A 201 -14.25 -8.73 -9.61
C LYS A 201 -15.12 -7.48 -9.40
N PRO A 202 -15.87 -7.32 -8.28
CA PRO A 202 -16.70 -6.14 -8.10
C PRO A 202 -15.87 -4.84 -8.06
N PHE A 203 -14.71 -4.89 -7.41
CA PHE A 203 -13.78 -3.76 -7.35
C PHE A 203 -13.21 -3.43 -8.73
N ALA A 204 -12.79 -4.44 -9.50
CA ALA A 204 -12.33 -4.27 -10.88
C ALA A 204 -13.42 -3.68 -11.80
N ASP A 205 -14.65 -4.19 -11.72
CA ASP A 205 -15.80 -3.67 -12.49
C ASP A 205 -16.06 -2.19 -12.15
N GLN A 206 -16.00 -1.83 -10.86
CA GLN A 206 -16.20 -0.45 -10.40
C GLN A 206 -15.13 0.50 -10.98
N MET A 207 -13.85 0.10 -10.94
CA MET A 207 -12.76 0.89 -11.52
C MET A 207 -12.91 1.06 -13.03
N LEU A 208 -13.24 -0.02 -13.76
CA LEU A 208 -13.41 0.03 -15.21
C LEU A 208 -14.62 0.88 -15.61
N THR A 209 -15.73 0.77 -14.88
CA THR A 209 -16.92 1.61 -15.08
C THR A 209 -16.59 3.09 -14.85
N ALA A 210 -15.82 3.41 -13.80
CA ALA A 210 -15.36 4.77 -13.54
C ALA A 210 -14.40 5.31 -14.63
N CYS A 211 -13.76 4.42 -15.39
CA CYS A 211 -12.99 4.74 -16.59
C CYS A 211 -13.84 4.84 -17.87
N GLY A 212 -15.15 4.66 -17.78
CA GLY A 212 -16.06 4.71 -18.93
C GLY A 212 -16.18 3.40 -19.71
N LEU A 213 -15.62 2.29 -19.22
CA LEU A 213 -15.75 0.98 -19.83
C LEU A 213 -16.97 0.24 -19.28
N GLN A 214 -17.88 -0.14 -20.17
CA GLN A 214 -19.07 -0.92 -19.80
C GLN A 214 -18.71 -2.40 -19.60
N PRO A 215 -19.38 -3.12 -18.69
CA PRO A 215 -19.12 -4.56 -18.48
C PRO A 215 -19.22 -5.41 -19.76
N SER A 216 -20.08 -5.02 -20.71
CA SER A 216 -20.23 -5.71 -22.00
C SER A 216 -18.99 -5.59 -22.92
N GLN A 217 -18.13 -4.60 -22.68
CA GLN A 217 -16.91 -4.34 -23.43
C GLN A 217 -15.70 -5.09 -22.86
N VAL A 218 -15.88 -5.86 -21.78
CA VAL A 218 -14.78 -6.52 -21.06
C VAL A 218 -15.07 -8.02 -20.90
N THR A 219 -14.20 -8.85 -21.45
CA THR A 219 -14.20 -10.29 -21.23
C THR A 219 -13.31 -10.62 -20.04
N VAL A 220 -13.91 -11.13 -18.96
CA VAL A 220 -13.21 -11.45 -17.71
C VAL A 220 -12.82 -12.92 -17.65
N GLN A 221 -11.55 -13.19 -17.34
CA GLN A 221 -11.00 -14.51 -17.03
C GLN A 221 -10.48 -14.52 -15.59
N PHE A 222 -10.70 -15.63 -14.89
CA PHE A 222 -10.14 -15.85 -13.56
C PHE A 222 -9.00 -16.88 -13.65
N SER A 223 -7.87 -16.60 -13.00
CA SER A 223 -6.68 -17.45 -13.04
C SER A 223 -6.05 -17.64 -11.67
N GLY A 224 -5.11 -18.58 -11.60
CA GLY A 224 -4.27 -18.85 -10.44
C GLY A 224 -2.97 -19.53 -10.87
N PRO A 225 -2.03 -19.73 -9.96
CA PRO A 225 -0.75 -20.36 -10.27
C PRO A 225 -0.93 -21.87 -10.55
N LEU A 226 0.06 -22.48 -11.21
CA LEU A 226 0.08 -23.93 -11.45
C LEU A 226 0.16 -24.73 -10.14
N ILE A 227 0.93 -24.22 -9.19
CA ILE A 227 1.13 -24.81 -7.87
C ILE A 227 0.65 -23.78 -6.83
N PRO A 228 -0.65 -23.76 -6.49
CA PRO A 228 -1.19 -22.83 -5.51
C PRO A 228 -0.72 -23.17 -4.10
N GLN A 229 -0.70 -22.14 -3.24
CA GLN A 229 -0.47 -22.30 -1.82
C GLN A 229 -1.43 -21.39 -1.07
N THR A 230 -2.06 -21.92 -0.02
CA THR A 230 -3.09 -21.22 0.78
C THR A 230 -2.51 -20.44 1.96
N ASP A 231 -1.20 -20.23 1.97
CA ASP A 231 -0.51 -19.52 3.03
C ASP A 231 -0.55 -18.01 2.74
N GLY A 232 -1.33 -17.27 3.53
CA GLY A 232 -1.64 -15.86 3.27
C GLY A 232 -0.46 -14.91 3.24
N TYR A 233 0.70 -15.33 3.76
CA TYR A 233 1.88 -14.49 3.76
C TYR A 233 2.55 -14.36 2.39
N ALA A 234 2.36 -15.35 1.51
CA ALA A 234 3.06 -15.44 0.23
C ALA A 234 2.31 -14.81 -0.94
N CYS A 235 1.13 -14.23 -0.72
CA CYS A 235 0.25 -13.76 -1.79
C CYS A 235 0.91 -12.66 -2.65
N GLY A 236 1.71 -11.79 -2.01
CA GLY A 236 2.52 -10.80 -2.71
C GLY A 236 3.60 -11.43 -3.59
N ASP A 237 4.27 -12.47 -3.10
CA ASP A 237 5.29 -13.22 -3.81
C ASP A 237 4.72 -13.83 -5.10
N PHE A 238 3.59 -14.52 -4.99
CA PHE A 238 2.88 -15.11 -6.13
C PHE A 238 2.41 -14.04 -7.13
N THR A 239 1.84 -12.94 -6.64
CA THR A 239 1.34 -11.85 -7.51
C THR A 239 2.48 -11.19 -8.29
N CYS A 240 3.61 -10.90 -7.63
CA CYS A 240 4.77 -10.31 -8.29
C CYS A 240 5.38 -11.28 -9.31
N ALA A 241 5.62 -12.54 -8.91
CA ALA A 241 6.21 -13.54 -9.81
C ALA A 241 5.30 -13.84 -11.01
N TYR A 242 3.98 -13.92 -10.79
CA TYR A 242 3.02 -14.09 -11.86
C TYR A 242 2.96 -12.87 -12.79
N SER A 243 3.11 -11.66 -12.27
CA SER A 243 3.22 -10.45 -13.09
C SER A 243 4.45 -10.48 -14.01
N HIS A 244 5.60 -10.98 -13.53
CA HIS A 244 6.77 -11.24 -14.39
C HIS A 244 6.48 -12.31 -15.45
N LYS A 245 5.75 -13.37 -15.09
CA LYS A 245 5.30 -14.41 -16.04
C LYS A 245 4.39 -13.81 -17.13
N LYS A 246 3.42 -12.98 -16.74
CA LYS A 246 2.53 -12.27 -17.67
C LYS A 246 3.31 -11.34 -18.59
N LYS A 247 4.28 -10.58 -18.07
CA LYS A 247 5.14 -9.70 -18.88
C LYS A 247 5.90 -10.51 -19.95
N ASN A 248 6.45 -11.67 -19.59
CA ASN A 248 7.09 -12.57 -20.55
C ASN A 248 6.12 -13.10 -21.62
N GLN A 249 4.93 -13.57 -21.21
CA GLN A 249 3.90 -14.10 -22.12
C GLN A 249 3.39 -13.07 -23.14
N LEU A 250 3.45 -11.78 -22.80
CA LEU A 250 3.01 -10.68 -23.65
C LEU A 250 4.14 -10.11 -24.53
N GLY A 251 5.30 -10.77 -24.59
CA GLY A 251 6.35 -10.51 -25.58
C GLY A 251 7.47 -9.56 -25.14
N ASN A 252 7.49 -9.12 -23.87
CA ASN A 252 8.57 -8.31 -23.31
C ASN A 252 9.74 -9.19 -22.82
N PHE A 253 10.35 -9.94 -23.74
CA PHE A 253 11.46 -10.86 -23.47
C PHE A 253 12.68 -10.11 -22.92
N GLY A 254 13.31 -10.63 -21.87
CA GLY A 254 14.48 -10.01 -21.21
C GLY A 254 14.15 -8.91 -20.20
N HIS A 255 12.90 -8.51 -20.11
CA HIS A 255 12.43 -7.40 -19.26
C HIS A 255 11.59 -7.85 -18.06
N TYR A 256 11.78 -9.11 -17.67
CA TYR A 256 11.14 -9.78 -16.54
C TYR A 256 12.19 -10.60 -15.78
N ASN A 257 11.89 -10.97 -14.53
CA ASN A 257 12.78 -11.79 -13.73
C ASN A 257 12.52 -13.29 -13.98
N ALA A 258 13.37 -13.91 -14.81
CA ALA A 258 13.22 -15.32 -15.18
C ALA A 258 13.32 -16.28 -13.99
N SER A 259 14.13 -15.97 -12.97
CA SER A 259 14.27 -16.80 -11.77
C SER A 259 12.96 -16.85 -10.97
N LEU A 260 12.27 -15.72 -10.82
CA LEU A 260 10.96 -15.67 -10.15
C LEU A 260 9.91 -16.51 -10.91
N VAL A 261 9.87 -16.39 -12.25
CA VAL A 261 8.94 -17.15 -13.10
C VAL A 261 9.21 -18.64 -13.01
N GLN A 262 10.48 -19.04 -13.07
CA GLN A 262 10.87 -20.45 -13.00
C GLN A 262 10.46 -21.07 -11.65
N VAL A 263 10.77 -20.42 -10.53
CA VAL A 263 10.42 -20.95 -9.20
C VAL A 263 8.91 -21.00 -9.00
N LEU A 264 8.17 -19.99 -9.47
CA LEU A 264 6.71 -19.99 -9.45
C LEU A 264 6.12 -21.20 -10.19
N ASP A 265 6.61 -21.49 -11.40
CA ASP A 265 6.03 -22.53 -12.25
C ASP A 265 6.45 -23.95 -11.85
N GLU A 266 7.69 -24.12 -11.36
CA GLU A 266 8.22 -25.44 -10.98
C GLU A 266 7.89 -25.84 -9.53
N GLN A 267 7.84 -24.86 -8.62
CA GLN A 267 7.82 -25.13 -7.18
C GLN A 267 6.69 -24.41 -6.43
N GLY A 268 6.07 -23.39 -7.04
CA GLY A 268 5.24 -22.45 -6.29
C GLY A 268 6.04 -21.88 -5.12
N ASN A 269 5.48 -21.91 -3.91
CA ASN A 269 6.20 -21.53 -2.68
C ASN A 269 6.46 -22.72 -1.73
N LYS A 270 6.47 -23.96 -2.26
CA LYS A 270 6.78 -25.17 -1.48
C LYS A 270 8.11 -25.01 -0.76
N GLY A 271 8.17 -25.25 0.55
CA GLY A 271 9.40 -25.07 1.33
C GLY A 271 9.89 -23.61 1.43
N ASN A 272 8.99 -22.65 1.19
CA ASN A 272 9.21 -21.21 1.16
C ASN A 272 10.19 -20.79 0.05
N GLN A 273 10.24 -21.54 -1.06
CA GLN A 273 11.24 -21.33 -2.11
C GLN A 273 11.02 -20.01 -2.85
N LEU A 274 9.79 -19.68 -3.24
CA LEU A 274 9.50 -18.40 -3.86
C LEU A 274 9.86 -17.23 -2.94
N ARG A 275 9.49 -17.33 -1.66
CA ARG A 275 9.88 -16.37 -0.63
C ARG A 275 11.40 -16.20 -0.53
N LYS A 276 12.15 -17.29 -0.47
CA LYS A 276 13.62 -17.24 -0.41
C LYS A 276 14.21 -16.58 -1.66
N THR A 277 13.63 -16.80 -2.83
CA THR A 277 14.04 -16.11 -4.07
C THR A 277 13.82 -14.61 -3.96
N PHE A 278 12.69 -14.15 -3.42
CA PHE A 278 12.44 -12.73 -3.16
C PHE A 278 13.39 -12.15 -2.09
N GLN A 279 13.69 -12.88 -1.03
CA GLN A 279 14.68 -12.44 -0.03
C GLN A 279 16.07 -12.31 -0.65
N SER A 280 16.48 -13.26 -1.49
CA SER A 280 17.75 -13.17 -2.22
C SER A 280 17.79 -11.93 -3.11
N LEU A 281 16.73 -11.70 -3.90
CA LEU A 281 16.61 -10.53 -4.77
C LEU A 281 16.61 -9.22 -3.96
N SER A 282 15.89 -9.16 -2.84
CA SER A 282 15.85 -8.00 -1.95
C SER A 282 17.23 -7.63 -1.42
N SER A 283 18.00 -8.64 -1.00
CA SER A 283 19.38 -8.47 -0.52
C SER A 283 20.31 -7.95 -1.62
N GLN A 284 20.19 -8.48 -2.84
CA GLN A 284 20.95 -8.02 -4.01
C GLN A 284 20.64 -6.55 -4.35
N LEU A 285 19.35 -6.19 -4.38
CA LEU A 285 18.92 -4.83 -4.70
C LEU A 285 19.39 -3.83 -3.63
N GLU A 286 19.41 -4.22 -2.35
CA GLU A 286 19.96 -3.35 -1.29
C GLU A 286 21.48 -3.16 -1.40
N ALA A 287 22.21 -4.16 -1.90
CA ALA A 287 23.65 -4.02 -2.14
C ALA A 287 23.97 -3.10 -3.33
N GLN A 288 23.09 -3.04 -4.33
CA GLN A 288 23.27 -2.23 -5.56
C GLN A 288 22.84 -0.78 -5.36
N GLN A 289 21.87 -0.53 -4.50
CA GLN A 289 21.49 0.79 -4.02
C GLN A 289 21.38 0.70 -2.50
N PRO A 290 22.44 1.04 -1.74
CA PRO A 290 22.31 1.28 -0.32
C PRO A 290 21.19 2.29 -0.18
N ILE A 291 20.18 2.00 0.64
CA ILE A 291 19.04 2.88 0.86
C ILE A 291 19.59 4.20 1.44
N ALA A 292 19.96 5.13 0.57
CA ALA A 292 20.00 6.54 0.87
C ALA A 292 18.56 7.00 0.69
N ASP A 293 17.81 6.97 1.79
CA ASP A 293 16.74 7.91 2.11
C ASP A 293 15.89 8.40 0.93
N PHE A 294 15.06 7.53 0.34
CA PHE A 294 13.89 8.00 -0.44
C PHE A 294 12.77 8.54 0.47
N PHE A 295 12.91 8.37 1.78
CA PHE A 295 12.21 9.15 2.79
C PHE A 295 13.25 10.01 3.49
N HIS A 296 13.23 11.32 3.25
CA HIS A 296 14.09 12.27 3.99
C HIS A 296 13.89 12.08 5.51
N PRO A 297 14.94 11.72 6.28
CA PRO A 297 14.86 11.72 7.73
C PRO A 297 15.25 13.13 8.20
N VAL A 298 14.34 14.08 8.12
CA VAL A 298 14.55 15.40 8.75
C VAL A 298 13.62 15.49 9.95
N SER A 299 13.85 14.62 10.97
CA SER A 299 13.44 14.76 12.39
C SER A 299 13.37 13.42 13.16
N GLU A 300 13.10 12.30 12.48
CA GLU A 300 12.59 11.08 13.17
C GLU A 300 13.60 10.25 13.96
N ALA A 301 14.89 10.21 13.60
CA ALA A 301 15.86 9.31 14.26
C ALA A 301 16.11 9.59 15.76
N LEU A 302 15.86 10.83 16.22
CA LEU A 302 15.86 11.17 17.66
C LEU A 302 14.56 10.73 18.34
N SER A 303 13.42 10.79 17.63
CA SER A 303 12.11 10.30 18.07
C SER A 303 12.08 8.77 18.20
N GLU A 304 12.62 8.04 17.24
CA GLU A 304 12.62 6.56 17.25
C GLU A 304 13.40 5.98 18.43
N LYS A 305 14.55 6.57 18.77
CA LYS A 305 15.35 6.15 19.93
C LYS A 305 14.62 6.40 21.25
N GLN A 306 13.86 7.49 21.33
CA GLN A 306 13.05 7.81 22.52
C GLN A 306 11.86 6.84 22.63
N GLN A 307 11.12 6.65 21.53
CA GLN A 307 10.00 5.72 21.46
C GLN A 307 10.42 4.27 21.76
N LEU A 308 11.59 3.85 21.26
CA LEU A 308 12.14 2.53 21.57
C LEU A 308 12.41 2.38 23.08
N LYS A 309 13.01 3.39 23.71
CA LYS A 309 13.26 3.36 25.17
C LYS A 309 11.97 3.30 25.97
N GLU A 310 10.94 4.04 25.55
CA GLU A 310 9.62 4.02 26.18
C GLU A 310 9.00 2.62 26.09
N LEU A 311 8.99 2.00 24.90
CA LEU A 311 8.46 0.65 24.70
C LEU A 311 9.27 -0.41 25.49
N GLU A 312 10.60 -0.34 25.48
CA GLU A 312 11.45 -1.25 26.25
C GLU A 312 11.22 -1.14 27.77
N SER A 313 10.84 0.05 28.25
CA SER A 313 10.61 0.30 29.68
C SER A 313 9.36 -0.41 30.20
N ILE A 314 8.34 -0.56 29.36
CA ILE A 314 7.04 -1.14 29.74
C ILE A 314 6.98 -2.66 29.54
N PHE A 315 7.99 -3.28 28.93
CA PHE A 315 7.98 -4.73 28.73
C PHE A 315 7.94 -5.53 30.03
N SER A 316 7.07 -6.53 30.04
CA SER A 316 7.09 -7.66 30.96
C SER A 316 8.40 -8.46 30.85
N GLN A 317 8.67 -9.31 31.84
CA GLN A 317 9.85 -10.17 31.84
C GLN A 317 9.87 -11.15 30.64
N GLN A 318 8.70 -11.66 30.26
CA GLN A 318 8.57 -12.56 29.12
C GLN A 318 8.85 -11.83 27.80
N GLU A 319 8.32 -10.62 27.61
CA GLU A 319 8.62 -9.77 26.45
C GLU A 319 10.10 -9.42 26.38
N LYS A 320 10.73 -9.04 27.49
CA LYS A 320 12.18 -8.78 27.53
C LYS A 320 12.99 -10.00 27.10
N LYS A 321 12.57 -11.20 27.52
CA LYS A 321 13.23 -12.47 27.16
C LYS A 321 13.09 -12.74 25.65
N VAL A 322 11.89 -12.62 25.09
CA VAL A 322 11.65 -12.82 23.66
C VAL A 322 12.39 -11.76 22.86
N TYR A 323 12.25 -10.48 23.20
CA TYR A 323 12.95 -9.37 22.57
C TYR A 323 14.46 -9.60 22.45
N LYS A 324 15.13 -9.90 23.58
CA LYS A 324 16.57 -10.16 23.60
C LYS A 324 16.96 -11.41 22.81
N SER A 325 16.15 -12.47 22.89
CA SER A 325 16.43 -13.73 22.19
C SER A 325 16.31 -13.55 20.67
N THR A 326 15.28 -12.83 20.21
CA THR A 326 15.06 -12.51 18.80
C THR A 326 16.19 -11.62 18.27
N LEU A 327 16.59 -10.57 18.99
CA LEU A 327 17.74 -9.75 18.61
C LEU A 327 19.03 -10.57 18.53
N LYS A 328 19.25 -11.52 19.44
CA LYS A 328 20.43 -12.40 19.42
C LYS A 328 20.43 -13.35 18.23
N PHE A 329 19.26 -13.89 17.86
CA PHE A 329 19.10 -14.75 16.70
C PHE A 329 19.35 -13.97 15.40
N PHE A 330 18.84 -12.75 15.32
CA PHE A 330 19.02 -11.82 14.20
C PHE A 330 20.17 -10.84 14.45
N ALA A 331 21.35 -11.37 14.79
CA ALA A 331 22.51 -10.58 15.23
C ALA A 331 22.93 -9.49 14.22
N LYS A 332 22.78 -9.73 12.92
CA LYS A 332 23.05 -8.73 11.87
C LYS A 332 22.04 -7.57 11.91
N GLN A 333 20.75 -7.86 12.11
CA GLN A 333 19.71 -6.83 12.24
C GLN A 333 19.71 -6.13 13.61
N SER A 334 20.29 -6.73 14.65
CA SER A 334 20.28 -6.19 16.02
C SER A 334 21.01 -4.85 16.22
N LYS A 335 21.68 -4.33 15.19
CA LYS A 335 22.28 -2.99 15.19
C LYS A 335 21.34 -1.92 14.61
N SER A 336 20.28 -2.32 13.90
CA SER A 336 19.28 -1.42 13.32
C SER A 336 18.28 -0.94 14.38
N ILE A 337 18.14 0.38 14.53
CA ILE A 337 17.15 0.99 15.41
C ILE A 337 15.72 0.76 14.89
N PRO A 338 15.43 0.93 13.59
CA PRO A 338 14.12 0.58 13.04
C PRO A 338 13.69 -0.85 13.36
N TYR A 339 14.58 -1.83 13.20
CA TYR A 339 14.27 -3.23 13.51
C TYR A 339 13.94 -3.44 15.00
N LYS A 340 14.71 -2.80 15.89
CA LYS A 340 14.47 -2.84 17.33
C LYS A 340 13.13 -2.24 17.70
N LEU A 341 12.78 -1.11 17.10
CA LEU A 341 11.53 -0.40 17.34
C LEU A 341 10.32 -1.20 16.81
N GLU A 342 10.46 -1.82 15.66
CA GLU A 342 9.45 -2.71 15.07
C GLU A 342 9.18 -3.92 15.95
N LEU A 343 10.23 -4.64 16.38
CA LEU A 343 10.07 -5.76 17.30
C LEU A 343 9.46 -5.33 18.64
N ALA A 344 9.82 -4.12 19.10
CA ALA A 344 9.27 -3.57 20.33
C ALA A 344 7.79 -3.22 20.22
N THR A 345 7.40 -2.62 19.09
CA THR A 345 6.02 -2.27 18.78
C THR A 345 5.16 -3.52 18.64
N LEU A 346 5.65 -4.54 17.92
CA LEU A 346 4.95 -5.80 17.74
C LEU A 346 4.68 -6.49 19.10
N LEU A 347 5.66 -6.52 20.00
CA LEU A 347 5.46 -7.06 21.35
C LEU A 347 4.45 -6.24 22.15
N SER A 348 4.45 -4.90 22.02
CA SER A 348 3.49 -4.05 22.73
C SER A 348 2.04 -4.25 22.27
N GLN A 349 1.84 -4.73 21.03
CA GLN A 349 0.53 -5.00 20.45
C GLN A 349 0.07 -6.45 20.62
N ARG A 350 0.83 -7.29 21.34
CA ARG A 350 0.55 -8.72 21.48
C ARG A 350 -0.90 -8.99 21.90
N ASP A 351 -1.39 -8.33 22.94
CA ASP A 351 -2.69 -8.66 23.53
C ASP A 351 -3.84 -8.35 22.57
N ASP A 352 -3.73 -7.25 21.81
CA ASP A 352 -4.68 -6.90 20.75
C ASP A 352 -4.66 -7.93 19.62
N ILE A 353 -3.47 -8.40 19.22
CA ILE A 353 -3.30 -9.43 18.20
C ILE A 353 -3.90 -10.76 18.66
N LEU A 354 -3.66 -11.18 19.91
CA LEU A 354 -4.24 -12.39 20.49
C LEU A 354 -5.77 -12.30 20.59
N ALA A 355 -6.30 -11.15 20.99
CA ALA A 355 -7.75 -10.92 21.06
C ALA A 355 -8.41 -11.04 19.68
N LYS A 356 -7.81 -10.44 18.64
CA LYS A 356 -8.29 -10.56 17.25
C LYS A 356 -8.21 -12.00 16.75
N ALA A 357 -7.12 -12.70 17.03
CA ALA A 357 -6.97 -14.10 16.64
C ALA A 357 -8.02 -14.99 17.31
N ASN A 358 -8.34 -14.76 18.58
CA ASN A 358 -9.39 -15.48 19.29
C ASN A 358 -10.78 -15.20 18.69
N ALA A 359 -11.08 -13.95 18.36
CA ALA A 359 -12.33 -13.59 17.68
C ALA A 359 -12.44 -14.27 16.28
N ALA A 360 -11.34 -14.34 15.55
CA ALA A 360 -11.27 -15.03 14.26
C ALA A 360 -11.51 -16.55 14.41
N LEU A 361 -10.94 -17.18 15.44
CA LEU A 361 -11.19 -18.61 15.73
C LEU A 361 -12.66 -18.87 16.03
N SER A 362 -13.31 -18.04 16.84
CA SER A 362 -14.75 -18.18 17.14
C SER A 362 -15.62 -18.02 15.89
N LYS A 363 -15.24 -17.17 14.92
CA LYS A 363 -15.96 -17.04 13.64
C LYS A 363 -15.83 -18.29 12.78
N GLU A 364 -14.65 -18.87 12.75
CA GLU A 364 -14.38 -20.09 11.98
C GLU A 364 -15.14 -21.29 12.56
N GLU A 365 -15.23 -21.40 13.89
CA GLU A 365 -16.01 -22.44 14.59
C GLU A 365 -17.49 -22.43 14.20
N VAL A 366 -18.05 -21.26 13.88
CA VAL A 366 -19.44 -21.10 13.40
C VAL A 366 -19.56 -21.09 11.87
N GLY A 367 -18.50 -21.47 11.15
CA GLY A 367 -18.49 -21.63 9.69
C GLY A 367 -18.49 -20.31 8.90
N GLN A 368 -18.15 -19.18 9.53
CA GLN A 368 -18.03 -17.90 8.84
C GLN A 368 -16.67 -17.77 8.14
N THR A 369 -16.69 -17.13 6.96
CA THR A 369 -15.46 -16.82 6.22
C THR A 369 -14.71 -15.69 6.92
N LEU A 370 -13.42 -15.89 7.14
CA LEU A 370 -12.56 -14.89 7.76
C LEU A 370 -12.16 -13.81 6.75
N THR A 371 -12.04 -12.59 7.25
CA THR A 371 -11.38 -11.50 6.54
C THR A 371 -9.87 -11.73 6.48
N ASP A 372 -9.18 -11.07 5.55
CA ASP A 372 -7.71 -11.13 5.45
C ASP A 372 -7.03 -10.65 6.75
N GLU A 373 -7.62 -9.66 7.43
CA GLU A 373 -7.16 -9.14 8.73
C GLU A 373 -7.23 -10.21 9.83
N GLU A 374 -8.34 -10.93 9.89
CA GLU A 374 -8.55 -12.01 10.86
C GLU A 374 -7.60 -13.18 10.61
N LEU A 375 -7.31 -13.48 9.34
CA LEU A 375 -6.33 -14.49 8.96
C LEU A 375 -4.90 -14.05 9.34
N ALA A 376 -4.54 -12.78 9.10
CA ALA A 376 -3.24 -12.23 9.48
C ALA A 376 -3.05 -12.23 11.01
N ALA A 377 -4.07 -11.83 11.77
CA ALA A 377 -4.03 -11.87 13.23
C ALA A 377 -3.83 -13.29 13.77
N LYS A 378 -4.49 -14.30 13.20
CA LYS A 378 -4.29 -15.70 13.56
C LYS A 378 -2.84 -16.15 13.35
N LEU A 379 -2.26 -15.87 12.17
CA LEU A 379 -0.88 -16.22 11.86
C LEU A 379 0.10 -15.56 12.84
N GLN A 380 -0.09 -14.26 13.11
CA GLN A 380 0.75 -13.51 14.03
C GLN A 380 0.64 -14.04 15.48
N ALA A 381 -0.56 -14.45 15.89
CA ALA A 381 -0.77 -15.08 17.19
C ALA A 381 -0.14 -16.47 17.31
N ASP A 382 -0.09 -17.27 16.23
CA ASP A 382 0.62 -18.55 16.22
C ASP A 382 2.15 -18.35 16.39
N GLU A 383 2.71 -17.27 15.84
CA GLU A 383 4.11 -16.89 16.07
C GLU A 383 4.36 -16.53 17.54
N PHE A 384 3.46 -15.77 18.18
CA PHE A 384 3.56 -15.47 19.61
C PHE A 384 3.47 -16.72 20.49
N GLN A 385 2.57 -17.65 20.16
CA GLN A 385 2.48 -18.93 20.87
C GLN A 385 3.76 -19.75 20.74
N SER A 386 4.34 -19.79 19.54
CA SER A 386 5.62 -20.45 19.29
C SER A 386 6.77 -19.80 20.05
N ALA A 387 6.69 -18.49 20.32
CA ALA A 387 7.61 -17.74 21.18
C ALA A 387 7.33 -17.91 22.69
N GLY A 388 6.32 -18.68 23.07
CA GLY A 388 5.99 -19.02 24.47
C GLY A 388 5.00 -18.07 25.14
N PHE A 389 4.25 -17.26 24.39
CA PHE A 389 3.11 -16.51 24.93
C PHE A 389 1.85 -17.39 24.96
N LYS A 390 1.04 -17.25 26.00
CA LYS A 390 -0.26 -17.94 26.07
C LYS A 390 -1.31 -17.14 25.30
N ARG A 391 -2.20 -17.84 24.58
CA ARG A 391 -3.41 -17.23 24.00
C ARG A 391 -4.44 -16.96 25.08
#